data_AF-A0A2W5RKX1-F1
#
_entry.id   AF-A0A2W5RKX1-F1
#
_cell.length_a   1.000
_cell.length_b   1.000
_cell.length_c   1.000
_cell.angle_alpha   90.00
_cell.angle_beta   90.00
_cell.angle_gamma   90.00
#
_symmetry.space_group_name_H-M   'P 1'
#
loop_
_entity.id
_entity.type
_entity.pdbx_description
1 polymer ?
#
loop_
_entity_poly.entity_id
_entity_poly.type
_entity_poly.pdbx_seq_one_letter_code
_entity_poly.pdbx_strand_id
1 'polypeptide(L)'
;MHTPISKLLCIIALSCTTPLYAKSNDQNQTSCQEVKFQDVAQVWAGHYYLNGVMEVGSELLLEPNGKFKWYLAVGSLDQYAEGTWWKNGNCIGLKALPKYSKHLEIFPSRLDVEESHLTVTWIGGRQDGAYVRATQ
;
A
#
# COMPACT_ATOMS: atom_id res chain seq x y z
N MET A 1 65.03 -2.23 38.49
CA MET A 1 63.61 -2.21 38.88
C MET A 1 63.05 -0.82 38.60
N HIS A 2 62.06 -0.75 37.69
CA HIS A 2 61.06 0.31 37.44
C HIS A 2 61.47 1.71 36.88
N THR A 3 61.36 1.77 35.54
CA THR A 3 60.94 2.79 34.53
C THR A 3 59.92 3.90 34.92
N PRO A 4 59.48 4.83 34.03
CA PRO A 4 60.19 5.68 33.04
C PRO A 4 59.60 7.12 32.83
N ILE A 5 60.31 7.87 31.98
CA ILE A 5 60.00 9.10 31.22
C ILE A 5 58.55 9.19 30.72
N SER A 6 57.92 10.37 30.81
CA SER A 6 56.76 10.73 29.98
C SER A 6 56.74 12.23 29.67
N LYS A 7 57.12 12.59 28.44
CA LYS A 7 56.96 13.94 27.88
C LYS A 7 55.61 14.02 27.17
N LEU A 8 54.84 15.02 27.59
CA LEU A 8 53.57 15.45 27.02
C LEU A 8 53.70 15.68 25.50
N LEU A 9 52.85 15.01 24.71
CA LEU A 9 52.62 15.32 23.30
C LEU A 9 51.11 15.35 23.07
N CYS A 10 50.57 16.57 22.91
CA CYS A 10 49.19 16.82 22.54
C CYS A 10 48.92 16.27 21.13
N ILE A 11 48.04 15.29 21.01
CA ILE A 11 47.46 14.87 19.74
C ILE A 11 46.04 15.42 19.69
N ILE A 12 45.83 16.42 18.83
CA ILE A 12 44.52 16.97 18.49
C ILE A 12 43.85 15.96 17.56
N ALA A 13 42.95 15.13 18.08
CA ALA A 13 42.11 14.27 17.27
C ALA A 13 41.00 15.15 16.65
N LEU A 14 41.13 15.42 15.35
CA LEU A 14 40.06 16.00 14.52
C LEU A 14 38.90 15.00 14.50
N SER A 15 37.89 15.24 15.32
CA SER A 15 36.64 14.47 15.27
C SER A 15 35.88 14.86 14.00
N CYS A 16 36.09 14.12 12.92
CA CYS A 16 35.14 14.06 11.81
C CYS A 16 33.85 13.43 12.35
N THR A 17 32.96 14.23 12.92
CA THR A 17 31.59 13.82 13.15
C THR A 17 30.93 13.69 11.79
N THR A 18 30.99 12.50 11.19
CA THR A 18 30.05 12.18 10.12
C THR A 18 28.66 12.34 10.72
N PRO A 19 27.80 13.24 10.19
CA PRO A 19 26.41 13.18 10.58
C PRO A 19 25.94 11.78 10.20
N LEU A 20 25.60 10.98 11.21
CA LEU A 20 24.88 9.74 11.00
C LEU A 20 23.54 10.18 10.40
N TYR A 21 23.46 10.24 9.07
CA TYR A 21 22.20 10.41 8.38
C TYR A 21 21.43 9.12 8.66
N ALA A 22 20.67 9.10 9.74
CA ALA A 22 19.63 8.13 9.94
C ALA A 22 18.66 8.36 8.76
N LYS A 23 18.83 7.60 7.68
CA LYS A 23 17.72 7.33 6.77
C LYS A 23 16.67 6.71 7.67
N SER A 24 15.66 7.50 8.04
CA SER A 24 14.42 6.96 8.55
C SER A 24 14.00 5.92 7.52
N ASN A 25 14.14 4.65 7.89
CA ASN A 25 13.66 3.55 7.10
C ASN A 25 12.15 3.57 7.29
N ASP A 26 11.51 4.49 6.59
CA ASP A 26 10.05 4.62 6.52
C ASP A 26 9.53 3.51 5.61
N GLN A 27 9.74 2.27 6.06
CA GLN A 27 9.23 1.05 5.46
C GLN A 27 7.75 0.86 5.82
N ASN A 28 7.11 1.81 6.51
CA ASN A 28 5.78 1.61 7.08
C ASN A 28 4.78 2.75 6.81
N GLN A 29 5.07 3.68 5.89
CA GLN A 29 4.11 4.72 5.53
C GLN A 29 4.15 5.09 4.04
N THR A 30 4.06 4.11 3.11
CA THR A 30 3.48 4.25 1.74
C THR A 30 3.93 3.14 0.78
N SER A 31 3.64 1.87 1.08
CA SER A 31 4.00 0.81 0.13
C SER A 31 3.14 0.83 -1.16
N CYS A 32 2.11 1.68 -1.28
CA CYS A 32 1.29 1.80 -2.49
C CYS A 32 1.30 3.19 -3.11
N GLN A 33 2.49 3.76 -3.31
CA GLN A 33 2.61 5.05 -4.01
C GLN A 33 1.93 5.02 -5.37
N GLU A 34 1.18 6.09 -5.69
CA GLU A 34 0.53 6.28 -6.99
C GLU A 34 1.59 6.33 -8.09
N VAL A 35 1.45 5.42 -9.06
CA VAL A 35 2.29 5.39 -10.28
C VAL A 35 1.39 5.35 -11.49
N LYS A 36 1.94 5.74 -12.65
CA LYS A 36 1.23 5.56 -13.92
C LYS A 36 0.96 4.06 -14.13
N PHE A 37 -0.23 3.72 -14.62
CA PHE A 37 -0.55 2.36 -15.04
C PHE A 37 0.49 1.84 -16.03
N GLN A 38 0.85 0.56 -15.88
CA GLN A 38 1.79 -0.14 -16.75
C GLN A 38 1.11 -1.37 -17.33
N ASP A 39 1.31 -1.65 -18.62
CA ASP A 39 0.63 -2.75 -19.33
C ASP A 39 0.92 -4.12 -18.69
N VAL A 40 2.09 -4.31 -18.07
CA VAL A 40 2.42 -5.53 -17.31
C VAL A 40 1.46 -5.78 -16.14
N ALA A 41 0.78 -4.76 -15.63
CA ALA A 41 -0.21 -4.90 -14.58
C ALA A 41 -1.51 -5.56 -15.10
N GLN A 42 -1.77 -5.56 -16.42
CA GLN A 42 -2.99 -6.12 -17.03
C GLN A 42 -3.25 -7.58 -16.65
N VAL A 43 -2.23 -8.35 -16.25
CA VAL A 43 -2.41 -9.72 -15.71
C VAL A 43 -3.33 -9.75 -14.46
N TRP A 44 -3.46 -8.62 -13.76
CA TRP A 44 -4.35 -8.41 -12.62
C TRP A 44 -5.74 -7.87 -13.00
N ALA A 45 -5.98 -7.57 -14.27
CA ALA A 45 -7.32 -7.24 -14.73
C ALA A 45 -8.28 -8.41 -14.51
N GLY A 46 -9.53 -8.11 -14.14
CA GLY A 46 -10.54 -9.11 -13.85
C GLY A 46 -11.61 -8.61 -12.89
N HIS A 47 -12.66 -9.41 -12.77
CA HIS A 47 -13.69 -9.26 -11.73
C HIS A 47 -13.26 -10.02 -10.48
N TYR A 48 -13.45 -9.41 -9.32
CA TYR A 48 -13.13 -9.96 -8.01
C TYR A 48 -14.31 -9.78 -7.06
N TYR A 49 -14.51 -10.77 -6.19
CA TYR A 49 -15.51 -10.73 -5.13
C TYR A 49 -14.84 -10.76 -3.76
N LEU A 50 -15.32 -9.93 -2.85
CA LEU A 50 -14.85 -9.91 -1.48
C LEU A 50 -15.29 -11.18 -0.75
N ASN A 51 -14.34 -11.87 -0.14
CA ASN A 51 -14.56 -13.02 0.73
C ASN A 51 -14.03 -12.73 2.13
N GLY A 52 -14.56 -13.43 3.13
CA GLY A 52 -14.02 -13.45 4.50
C GLY A 52 -14.47 -12.29 5.40
N VAL A 53 -15.41 -11.45 4.95
CA VAL A 53 -16.03 -10.40 5.77
C VAL A 53 -17.51 -10.74 5.96
N MET A 54 -17.95 -10.79 7.21
CA MET A 54 -19.34 -11.11 7.56
C MET A 54 -20.26 -9.93 7.24
N GLU A 55 -21.42 -10.20 6.65
CA GLU A 55 -22.46 -9.19 6.34
C GLU A 55 -22.02 -8.05 5.41
N VAL A 56 -20.91 -8.22 4.71
CA VAL A 56 -20.39 -7.26 3.72
C VAL A 56 -20.27 -7.94 2.38
N GLY A 57 -20.97 -7.42 1.37
CA GLY A 57 -20.78 -7.78 -0.03
C GLY A 57 -19.95 -6.70 -0.72
N SER A 58 -18.98 -7.09 -1.54
CA SER A 58 -18.28 -6.14 -2.40
C SER A 58 -17.73 -6.81 -3.65
N GLU A 59 -17.73 -6.07 -4.75
CA GLU A 59 -17.12 -6.46 -6.01
C GLU A 59 -16.16 -5.38 -6.51
N LEU A 60 -15.11 -5.83 -7.18
CA LEU A 60 -14.08 -5.00 -7.78
C LEU A 60 -13.82 -5.48 -9.21
N LEU A 61 -13.96 -4.59 -10.17
CA LEU A 61 -13.49 -4.79 -11.53
C LEU A 61 -12.23 -3.97 -11.75
N LEU A 62 -11.12 -4.64 -12.02
CA LEU A 62 -9.90 -4.04 -12.54
C LEU A 62 -9.90 -4.17 -14.07
N GLU A 63 -10.05 -3.06 -14.78
CA GLU A 63 -10.04 -3.04 -16.25
C GLU A 63 -8.60 -3.02 -16.78
N PRO A 64 -8.32 -3.62 -17.95
CA PRO A 64 -6.97 -3.75 -18.51
C PRO A 64 -6.31 -2.43 -18.90
N ASN A 65 -7.05 -1.32 -18.89
CA ASN A 65 -6.60 0.02 -19.25
C ASN A 65 -6.28 0.91 -18.02
N GLY A 66 -6.19 0.32 -16.83
CA GLY A 66 -5.93 1.05 -15.59
C GLY A 66 -7.15 1.77 -15.01
N LYS A 67 -8.37 1.42 -15.45
CA LYS A 67 -9.63 1.87 -14.84
C LYS A 67 -10.22 0.81 -13.92
N PHE A 68 -10.97 1.22 -12.91
CA PHE A 68 -11.68 0.29 -12.04
C PHE A 68 -13.12 0.70 -11.84
N LYS A 69 -13.95 -0.28 -11.50
CA LYS A 69 -15.28 -0.10 -10.90
C LYS A 69 -15.35 -0.90 -9.61
N TRP A 70 -15.98 -0.35 -8.61
CA TRP A 70 -16.05 -0.95 -7.28
C TRP A 70 -17.41 -0.67 -6.66
N TYR A 71 -17.96 -1.68 -5.99
CA TYR A 71 -19.22 -1.58 -5.27
C TYR A 71 -19.09 -2.28 -3.91
N LEU A 72 -19.75 -1.75 -2.89
CA LEU A 72 -19.87 -2.34 -1.56
C LEU A 72 -21.28 -2.16 -1.03
N ALA A 73 -21.80 -3.19 -0.39
CA ALA A 73 -23.04 -3.19 0.35
C ALA A 73 -22.81 -3.77 1.76
N VAL A 74 -23.22 -3.02 2.78
CA VAL A 74 -23.21 -3.44 4.19
C VAL A 74 -24.41 -2.84 4.91
N GLY A 75 -25.32 -3.68 5.42
CA GLY A 75 -26.56 -3.21 6.03
C GLY A 75 -27.37 -2.32 5.07
N SER A 76 -27.56 -1.04 5.43
CA SER A 76 -28.23 -0.02 4.60
C SER A 76 -27.27 0.92 3.87
N LEU A 77 -25.96 0.66 3.91
CA LEU A 77 -24.93 1.45 3.26
C LEU A 77 -24.52 0.79 1.95
N ASP A 78 -24.74 1.49 0.85
CA ASP A 78 -24.24 1.14 -0.48
C ASP A 78 -23.24 2.19 -0.94
N GLN A 79 -22.07 1.75 -1.40
CA GLN A 79 -21.02 2.64 -1.89
C GLN A 79 -20.52 2.19 -3.24
N TYR A 80 -20.28 3.16 -4.12
CA TYR A 80 -19.83 2.92 -5.48
C TYR A 80 -18.71 3.90 -5.84
N ALA A 81 -17.70 3.40 -6.55
CA ALA A 81 -16.63 4.22 -7.06
C ALA A 81 -16.12 3.70 -8.41
N GLU A 82 -15.74 4.65 -9.26
CA GLU A 82 -14.89 4.39 -10.42
C GLU A 82 -13.65 5.26 -10.32
N GLY A 83 -12.58 4.84 -10.99
CA GLY A 83 -11.34 5.59 -10.96
C GLY A 83 -10.22 4.95 -11.72
N THR A 84 -9.00 5.18 -11.25
CA THR A 84 -7.79 4.60 -11.79
C THR A 84 -7.16 3.64 -10.80
N TRP A 85 -6.52 2.60 -11.32
CA TRP A 85 -5.71 1.71 -10.52
C TRP A 85 -4.31 1.55 -11.12
N TRP A 86 -3.39 1.12 -10.28
CA TRP A 86 -2.01 0.83 -10.67
C TRP A 86 -1.46 -0.32 -9.83
N LYS A 87 -0.38 -0.93 -10.29
CA LYS A 87 0.41 -1.87 -9.51
C LYS A 87 1.78 -1.27 -9.22
N ASN A 88 2.22 -1.35 -7.97
CA ASN A 88 3.54 -0.94 -7.52
C ASN A 88 4.09 -2.01 -6.56
N GLY A 89 5.13 -2.74 -6.99
CA GLY A 89 5.63 -3.88 -6.24
C GLY A 89 4.55 -4.94 -6.04
N ASN A 90 4.32 -5.35 -4.79
CA ASN A 90 3.27 -6.28 -4.37
C ASN A 90 1.94 -5.58 -4.00
N CYS A 91 1.77 -4.31 -4.37
CA CYS A 91 0.54 -3.58 -4.07
C CYS A 91 -0.22 -3.18 -5.33
N ILE A 92 -1.55 -3.25 -5.27
CA ILE A 92 -2.48 -2.58 -6.17
C ILE A 92 -3.12 -1.39 -5.42
N GLY A 93 -3.02 -0.21 -6.02
CA GLY A 93 -3.61 1.01 -5.48
C GLY A 93 -4.84 1.43 -6.28
N LEU A 94 -5.84 1.98 -5.61
CA LEU A 94 -7.06 2.51 -6.20
C LEU A 94 -7.17 4.02 -5.90
N LYS A 95 -7.56 4.80 -6.90
CA LYS A 95 -7.88 6.22 -6.74
C LYS A 95 -9.22 6.51 -7.40
N ALA A 96 -10.23 6.70 -6.57
CA ALA A 96 -11.56 7.08 -7.02
C ALA A 96 -11.55 8.47 -7.70
N LEU A 97 -12.42 8.66 -8.69
CA LEU A 97 -12.66 9.98 -9.26
C LEU A 97 -13.20 10.94 -8.18
N PRO A 98 -12.92 12.26 -8.28
CA PRO A 98 -13.35 13.25 -7.29
C PRO A 98 -14.84 13.21 -6.97
N LYS A 99 -15.70 12.91 -7.96
CA LYS A 99 -17.16 12.81 -7.79
C LYS A 99 -17.61 11.72 -6.81
N TYR A 100 -16.80 10.67 -6.62
CA TYR A 100 -17.09 9.60 -5.65
C TYR A 100 -16.41 9.87 -4.30
N SER A 101 -15.18 10.39 -4.34
CA SER A 101 -14.27 10.46 -3.17
C SER A 101 -14.84 11.10 -1.90
N LYS A 102 -15.76 12.07 -2.02
CA LYS A 102 -16.32 12.80 -0.87
C LYS A 102 -17.29 11.98 -0.02
N HIS A 103 -17.81 10.87 -0.55
CA HIS A 103 -18.87 10.08 0.07
C HIS A 103 -18.44 8.63 0.35
N LEU A 104 -17.15 8.33 0.18
CA LEU A 104 -16.60 7.01 0.47
C LEU A 104 -16.20 6.94 1.95
N GLU A 105 -16.92 6.11 2.68
CA GLU A 105 -16.72 5.85 4.11
C GLU A 105 -15.90 4.57 4.30
N ILE A 106 -16.21 3.54 3.50
CA ILE A 106 -15.52 2.26 3.47
C ILE A 106 -14.97 2.10 2.06
N PHE A 107 -13.66 2.26 1.89
CA PHE A 107 -13.01 2.10 0.58
C PHE A 107 -11.65 1.41 0.76
N PRO A 108 -11.19 0.59 -0.20
CA PRO A 108 -9.86 0.03 -0.15
C PRO A 108 -8.80 1.14 -0.15
N SER A 109 -8.02 1.23 0.92
CA SER A 109 -6.84 2.10 0.99
C SER A 109 -5.62 1.45 0.34
N ARG A 110 -5.58 0.11 0.34
CA ARG A 110 -4.50 -0.72 -0.18
C ARG A 110 -5.02 -2.11 -0.50
N LEU A 111 -4.53 -2.69 -1.61
CA LEU A 111 -4.72 -4.08 -1.95
C LEU A 111 -3.34 -4.76 -2.04
N ASP A 112 -3.06 -5.67 -1.12
CA ASP A 112 -1.84 -6.48 -1.13
C ASP A 112 -2.03 -7.71 -2.02
N VAL A 113 -1.07 -7.93 -2.91
CA VAL A 113 -1.08 -9.03 -3.87
C VAL A 113 -0.49 -10.27 -3.22
N GLU A 114 -1.30 -11.31 -3.08
CA GLU A 114 -0.91 -12.61 -2.52
C GLU A 114 -1.38 -13.72 -3.44
N GLU A 115 -0.45 -14.47 -4.04
CA GLU A 115 -0.73 -15.60 -4.93
C GLU A 115 -1.82 -15.32 -5.98
N SER A 116 -3.09 -15.57 -5.63
CA SER A 116 -4.27 -15.43 -6.48
C SER A 116 -5.36 -14.48 -5.96
N HIS A 117 -5.18 -13.88 -4.78
CA HIS A 117 -6.14 -12.97 -4.14
C HIS A 117 -5.50 -11.62 -3.79
N LEU A 118 -6.36 -10.65 -3.52
CA LEU A 118 -5.97 -9.31 -3.11
C LEU A 118 -6.46 -9.06 -1.68
N THR A 119 -5.55 -9.13 -0.70
CA THR A 119 -5.87 -8.82 0.69
C THR A 119 -6.15 -7.32 0.82
N VAL A 120 -7.27 -6.96 1.44
CA VAL A 120 -7.71 -5.56 1.50
C VAL A 120 -7.34 -4.93 2.84
N THR A 121 -6.77 -3.72 2.77
CA THR A 121 -6.73 -2.80 3.91
C THR A 121 -7.74 -1.68 3.63
N TRP A 122 -8.76 -1.58 4.46
CA TRP A 122 -9.78 -0.52 4.35
C TRP A 122 -9.25 0.82 4.85
N ILE A 123 -9.89 1.92 4.44
CA ILE A 123 -9.72 3.23 5.12
C ILE A 123 -9.94 3.01 6.63
N GLY A 124 -9.02 3.53 7.44
CA GLY A 124 -8.97 3.27 8.88
C GLY A 124 -8.04 2.13 9.29
N GLY A 125 -7.43 1.42 8.34
CA GLY A 125 -6.35 0.46 8.58
C GLY A 125 -6.80 -0.96 8.95
N ARG A 126 -8.11 -1.22 8.97
CA ARG A 126 -8.64 -2.57 9.18
C ARG A 126 -8.23 -3.49 8.03
N GLN A 127 -7.72 -4.66 8.36
CA GLN A 127 -7.31 -5.69 7.40
C GLN A 127 -8.17 -6.94 7.61
N ASP A 128 -9.23 -7.05 6.84
CA ASP A 128 -10.11 -8.21 6.86
C ASP A 128 -10.74 -8.45 5.49
N GLY A 129 -10.76 -9.73 5.14
CA GLY A 129 -11.21 -10.20 3.84
C GLY A 129 -10.15 -10.09 2.74
N ALA A 130 -10.48 -10.69 1.62
CA ALA A 130 -9.68 -10.64 0.41
C ALA A 130 -10.60 -10.67 -0.82
N TYR A 131 -10.22 -9.91 -1.83
CA TYR A 131 -10.84 -9.98 -3.14
C TYR A 131 -10.28 -11.20 -3.89
N VAL A 132 -11.14 -12.18 -4.16
CA VAL A 132 -10.80 -13.38 -4.92
C VAL A 132 -11.30 -13.21 -6.35
N ARG A 133 -10.45 -13.53 -7.33
CA ARG A 133 -10.82 -13.41 -8.74
C ARG A 133 -11.97 -14.37 -9.06
N ALA A 134 -12.97 -13.88 -9.79
CA ALA A 134 -14.04 -14.72 -10.31
C ALA A 134 -13.44 -15.78 -11.25
N THR A 135 -13.74 -17.05 -11.00
CA THR A 135 -13.42 -18.14 -11.92
C THR A 135 -14.34 -18.04 -13.14
N GLN A 136 -13.76 -18.02 -14.34
CA GLN A 136 -14.51 -18.16 -15.60
C GLN A 136 -15.00 -19.59 -15.80
#